data_AF-A0A956MPB7-F1
#
_entry.id   AF-A0A956MPB7-F1
#
_cell.length_a   1.000
_cell.length_b   1.000
_cell.length_c   1.000
_cell.angle_alpha   90.00
_cell.angle_beta   90.00
_cell.angle_gamma   90.00
#
_symmetry.space_group_name_H-M   'P 1'
#
loop_
_entity.id
_entity.type
_entity.pdbx_description
1 polymer ?
#
loop_
_entity_poly.entity_id
_entity_poly.type
_entity_poly.pdbx_seq_one_letter_code
_entity_poly.pdbx_strand_id
1 'polypeptide(L)'
;MDDKLYFYRAKVISVYDGDTCTVHIDLGLKMWVHSEKIRLSRINAPEMRGPEKEQGRQSRDYLRGLILGKNILLQTQKDQQGKYGRYLGEIWLEIDGQWQNVNDMLVQNGFAEYKDY
;
A
#
# COMPACT_ATOMS: atom_id res chain seq x y z
N MET A 1 20.24 -6.88 -11.67
CA MET A 1 20.46 -5.45 -11.36
C MET A 1 19.69 -5.22 -10.09
N ASP A 2 20.38 -4.87 -9.00
CA ASP A 2 19.86 -4.81 -7.63
C ASP A 2 18.37 -4.41 -7.58
N ASP A 3 17.52 -5.32 -7.09
CA ASP A 3 16.22 -4.99 -6.55
C ASP A 3 16.46 -4.12 -5.31
N LYS A 4 16.78 -2.84 -5.53
CA LYS A 4 16.98 -1.88 -4.46
C LYS A 4 15.62 -1.60 -3.85
N LEU A 5 15.27 -2.45 -2.89
CA LEU A 5 14.21 -2.27 -1.94
C LEU A 5 14.60 -1.10 -1.04
N TYR A 6 13.98 0.04 -1.30
CA TYR A 6 14.14 1.21 -0.44
C TYR A 6 12.99 1.24 0.56
N PHE A 7 13.35 1.43 1.83
CA PHE A 7 12.39 1.68 2.90
C PHE A 7 12.34 3.17 3.19
N TYR A 8 11.15 3.73 3.15
CA TYR A 8 10.92 5.13 3.46
C TYR A 8 9.90 5.27 4.57
N ARG A 9 10.08 6.28 5.41
CA ARG A 9 8.99 6.71 6.29
C ARG A 9 7.98 7.47 5.45
N ALA A 10 6.71 7.14 5.59
CA ALA A 10 5.65 7.82 4.87
C ALA A 10 4.43 8.04 5.75
N LYS A 11 3.69 9.11 5.49
CA LYS A 11 2.41 9.40 6.14
C LYS A 11 1.27 9.16 5.16
N VAL A 12 0.31 8.33 5.54
CA VAL A 12 -0.86 8.04 4.71
C VAL A 12 -1.86 9.19 4.80
N ILE A 13 -2.20 9.75 3.65
CA ILE A 13 -3.14 10.89 3.53
C ILE A 13 -4.51 10.46 3.03
N SER A 14 -4.59 9.42 2.19
CA SER A 14 -5.88 8.89 1.73
C SER A 14 -5.78 7.43 1.30
N VAL A 15 -6.91 6.74 1.36
CA VAL A 15 -7.09 5.36 0.90
C VAL A 15 -8.29 5.33 -0.04
N TYR A 16 -8.03 5.07 -1.32
CA TYR A 16 -9.00 5.19 -2.41
C TYR A 16 -9.80 3.89 -2.61
N ASP A 17 -9.10 2.76 -2.64
CA ASP A 17 -9.63 1.41 -2.81
C ASP A 17 -8.84 0.44 -1.88
N GLY A 18 -9.08 -0.87 -2.01
CA GLY A 18 -8.47 -1.88 -1.15
C GLY A 18 -7.01 -2.20 -1.47
N ASP A 19 -6.43 -1.64 -2.53
CA ASP A 19 -5.05 -1.89 -2.95
C ASP A 19 -4.26 -0.63 -3.35
N THR A 20 -4.84 0.57 -3.21
CA THR A 20 -4.20 1.85 -3.57
C THR A 20 -4.40 2.90 -2.48
N CYS A 21 -3.29 3.48 -2.05
CA CYS A 21 -3.25 4.56 -1.08
C CYS A 21 -2.44 5.74 -1.61
N THR A 22 -2.55 6.89 -0.93
CA THR A 22 -1.71 8.05 -1.19
C THR A 22 -0.95 8.43 0.05
N VAL A 23 0.31 8.81 -0.14
CA VAL A 23 1.25 9.05 0.95
C VAL A 23 2.09 10.30 0.72
N HIS A 24 2.55 10.89 1.82
CA HIS A 24 3.71 11.78 1.84
C HIS A 24 4.94 10.98 2.24
N ILE A 25 5.95 10.92 1.39
CA ILE A 25 7.18 10.16 1.61
C ILE A 25 8.28 11.11 2.10
N ASP A 26 8.90 10.78 3.22
CA ASP A 26 10.08 11.48 3.72
C ASP A 26 11.34 10.83 3.13
N LEU A 27 12.10 11.60 2.36
CA LEU A 27 13.37 11.16 1.76
C LEU A 27 14.59 11.53 2.63
N GLY A 28 14.36 12.17 3.78
CA GLY A 28 15.40 12.76 4.62
C GLY A 28 15.93 14.08 4.06
N LEU A 29 16.88 14.68 4.78
CA LEU A 29 17.57 15.90 4.35
C LEU A 29 16.62 17.07 3.98
N LYS A 30 15.45 17.14 4.64
CA LYS A 30 14.37 18.11 4.36
C LYS A 30 13.71 17.96 2.98
N MET A 31 13.87 16.81 2.33
CA MET A 31 13.25 16.49 1.04
C MET A 31 12.05 15.57 1.22
N TRP A 32 10.96 15.88 0.53
CA TRP A 32 9.69 15.17 0.63
C TRP A 32 9.07 14.93 -0.75
N VAL A 33 8.43 13.78 -0.92
CA VAL A 33 7.51 13.55 -2.04
C VAL A 33 6.10 13.64 -1.51
N HIS A 34 5.29 14.54 -2.07
CA HIS A 34 3.94 14.75 -1.59
C HIS A 34 2.90 14.12 -2.52
N SER A 35 1.88 13.49 -1.93
CA SER A 35 0.71 12.99 -2.65
C SER A 35 1.03 11.91 -3.68
N GLU A 36 2.01 11.06 -3.36
CA GLU A 36 2.41 9.94 -4.21
C GLU A 36 1.41 8.79 -4.08
N LYS A 37 1.02 8.19 -5.21
CA LYS A 37 0.06 7.08 -5.24
C LYS A 37 0.83 5.77 -5.23
N ILE A 38 0.59 4.97 -4.21
CA ILE A 38 1.21 3.65 -4.06
C ILE A 38 0.15 2.59 -4.25
N ARG A 39 0.41 1.65 -5.14
CA ARG A 39 -0.36 0.41 -5.24
C ARG A 39 0.33 -0.68 -4.42
N LEU A 40 -0.44 -1.41 -3.64
CA LEU A 40 0.04 -2.52 -2.83
C LEU A 40 0.55 -3.63 -3.75
N SER A 41 1.81 -4.00 -3.60
CA SER A 41 2.41 -5.11 -4.36
C SER A 41 1.93 -6.46 -3.83
N ARG A 42 2.10 -7.50 -4.66
CA ARG A 42 1.75 -8.91 -4.37
C ARG A 42 0.28 -9.20 -4.14
N ILE A 43 -0.61 -8.20 -4.17
CA ILE A 43 -2.03 -8.39 -3.83
C ILE A 43 -2.94 -7.65 -4.81
N ASN A 44 -4.17 -8.14 -4.97
CA ASN A 44 -5.28 -7.37 -5.53
C ASN A 44 -6.47 -7.43 -4.58
N ALA A 45 -7.09 -6.28 -4.38
CA ALA A 45 -8.36 -6.19 -3.68
C ALA A 45 -9.54 -6.37 -4.65
N PRO A 46 -10.72 -6.81 -4.17
CA PRO A 46 -11.94 -6.88 -4.97
C PRO A 46 -12.31 -5.52 -5.58
N GLU A 47 -12.92 -5.55 -6.76
CA GLU A 47 -13.21 -4.32 -7.50
C GLU A 47 -14.28 -3.45 -6.80
N MET A 48 -14.06 -2.14 -6.80
CA MET A 48 -14.98 -1.16 -6.19
C MET A 48 -16.27 -0.93 -7.01
N ARG A 49 -16.46 -1.68 -8.11
CA ARG A 49 -17.57 -1.56 -9.05
C ARG A 49 -18.05 -2.94 -9.47
N GLY A 50 -19.31 -3.04 -9.87
CA GLY A 50 -19.90 -4.31 -10.32
C GLY A 50 -20.30 -5.23 -9.16
N PRO A 51 -20.32 -6.56 -9.37
CA PRO A 51 -20.84 -7.52 -8.41
C PRO A 51 -20.02 -7.61 -7.10
N GLU A 52 -18.72 -7.31 -7.17
CA GLU A 52 -17.79 -7.36 -6.03
C GLU A 52 -17.77 -6.08 -5.19
N LYS A 53 -18.56 -5.06 -5.57
CA LYS A 53 -18.53 -3.72 -4.97
C LYS A 53 -18.62 -3.71 -3.45
N GLU A 54 -19.41 -4.61 -2.86
CA GLU A 54 -19.57 -4.68 -1.41
C GLU A 54 -18.28 -5.20 -0.73
N GLN A 55 -17.66 -6.25 -1.28
CA GLN A 55 -16.39 -6.78 -0.81
C GLN A 55 -15.25 -5.77 -1.01
N GLY A 56 -15.22 -5.07 -2.15
CA GLY A 56 -14.26 -4.01 -2.41
C GLY A 56 -14.38 -2.87 -1.39
N ARG A 57 -15.63 -2.49 -1.03
CA ARG A 57 -15.89 -1.49 0.00
C ARG A 57 -15.36 -1.93 1.36
N GLN A 58 -15.60 -3.18 1.75
CA GLN A 58 -15.12 -3.74 3.01
C GLN A 58 -13.59 -3.78 3.05
N SER A 59 -12.95 -4.23 1.96
CA SER A 59 -11.48 -4.25 1.82
C SER A 59 -10.87 -2.86 1.99
N ARG A 60 -11.43 -1.87 1.28
CA ARG A 60 -11.03 -0.46 1.41
C ARG A 60 -11.22 0.06 2.84
N ASP A 61 -12.36 -0.22 3.46
CA ASP A 61 -12.68 0.31 4.79
C ASP A 61 -11.79 -0.35 5.86
N TYR A 62 -11.44 -1.63 5.71
CA TYR A 62 -10.45 -2.32 6.53
C TYR A 62 -9.05 -1.70 6.37
N LEU A 63 -8.56 -1.56 5.12
CA LEU A 63 -7.28 -0.91 4.84
C LEU A 63 -7.25 0.50 5.43
N ARG A 64 -8.31 1.29 5.22
CA ARG A 64 -8.44 2.64 5.77
C ARG A 64 -8.34 2.63 7.30
N GLY A 65 -9.02 1.72 7.99
CA GLY A 65 -8.95 1.59 9.44
C GLY A 65 -7.55 1.26 9.95
N LEU A 66 -6.78 0.49 9.17
CA LEU A 66 -5.41 0.12 9.51
C LEU A 66 -4.42 1.29 9.36
N ILE A 67 -4.43 1.97 8.20
CA ILE A 67 -3.30 2.84 7.81
C ILE A 67 -3.62 4.34 7.72
N LEU A 68 -4.89 4.76 7.62
CA LEU A 68 -5.22 6.16 7.34
C LEU A 68 -4.71 7.09 8.46
N GLY A 69 -3.99 8.15 8.07
CA GLY A 69 -3.46 9.15 8.98
C GLY A 69 -2.23 8.68 9.78
N LYS A 70 -1.80 7.43 9.64
CA LYS A 70 -0.64 6.87 10.35
C LYS A 70 0.66 7.11 9.60
N ASN A 71 1.74 7.08 10.36
CA ASN A 71 3.08 6.95 9.82
C ASN A 71 3.36 5.47 9.60
N ILE A 72 3.82 5.13 8.40
CA ILE A 72 4.11 3.79 7.95
C ILE A 72 5.57 3.69 7.51
N LEU A 73 6.07 2.47 7.44
CA LEU A 73 7.28 2.16 6.70
C LEU A 73 6.87 1.61 5.33
N LEU A 74 7.19 2.35 4.28
CA LEU A 74 6.88 2.01 2.89
C LEU A 74 8.10 1.34 2.26
N GLN A 75 7.95 0.09 1.85
CA GLN A 75 8.92 -0.65 1.06
C GLN A 75 8.56 -0.50 -0.41
N THR A 76 9.36 0.23 -1.20
CA THR A 76 9.07 0.42 -2.63
C THR A 76 9.69 -0.67 -3.48
N GLN A 77 8.97 -1.05 -4.52
CA GLN A 77 9.44 -1.92 -5.59
C GLN A 77 9.28 -1.18 -6.92
N LYS A 78 10.34 -1.17 -7.72
CA LYS A 78 10.30 -0.55 -9.05
C LYS A 78 9.55 -1.48 -9.97
N ASP A 79 8.39 -1.04 -10.46
CA ASP A 79 7.64 -1.78 -11.48
C ASP A 79 8.54 -1.97 -12.72
N GLN A 80 8.82 -3.23 -13.06
CA GLN A 80 9.67 -3.59 -14.20
C GLN A 80 8.93 -3.47 -15.55
N GLN A 81 7.59 -3.39 -15.56
CA GLN A 81 6.77 -3.45 -16.78
C GLN A 81 5.99 -2.16 -17.12
N GLY A 82 5.90 -1.18 -16.22
CA GLY A 82 4.95 -0.07 -16.38
C GLY A 82 5.44 1.14 -17.18
N LYS A 83 4.98 1.27 -18.43
CA LYS A 83 5.07 2.47 -19.29
C LYS A 83 4.34 3.72 -18.71
N TYR A 84 3.79 3.65 -17.50
CA TYR A 84 3.02 4.72 -16.83
C TYR A 84 3.13 4.67 -15.28
N GLY A 85 4.25 5.16 -14.74
CA GLY A 85 4.28 6.13 -13.62
C GLY A 85 3.69 5.81 -12.24
N ARG A 86 3.32 4.57 -11.88
CA ARG A 86 2.87 4.24 -10.51
C ARG A 86 3.89 3.38 -9.78
N TYR A 87 4.12 3.66 -8.50
CA TYR A 87 4.98 2.85 -7.66
C TYR A 87 4.21 1.69 -7.03
N LEU A 88 4.83 0.51 -7.05
CA LEU A 88 4.39 -0.64 -6.27
C LEU A 88 5.09 -0.61 -4.91
N GLY A 89 4.39 -1.05 -3.86
CA GLY A 89 5.03 -1.13 -2.56
C GLY A 89 4.27 -1.95 -1.52
N GLU A 90 4.99 -2.27 -0.46
CA GLU A 90 4.46 -2.94 0.72
C GLU A 90 4.44 -1.97 1.88
N ILE A 91 3.34 -2.01 2.62
CA ILE A 91 3.16 -1.16 3.79
C ILE A 91 3.45 -1.97 5.03
N TRP A 92 4.32 -1.44 5.87
CA TRP A 92 4.66 -2.01 7.16
C TRP A 92 4.20 -1.07 8.28
N LEU A 93 3.49 -1.64 9.25
CA LEU A 93 3.06 -0.97 10.46
C LEU A 93 3.76 -1.58 11.66
N GLU A 94 4.17 -0.72 12.59
CA GLU A 94 4.63 -1.16 13.90
C GLU A 94 3.41 -1.34 14.82
N ILE A 95 3.14 -2.57 15.23
CA ILE A 95 2.04 -2.95 16.13
C ILE A 95 2.68 -3.77 17.25
N ASP A 96 2.49 -3.32 18.50
CA ASP A 96 3.05 -3.97 19.70
C ASP A 96 4.58 -4.20 19.63
N GLY A 97 5.31 -3.27 19.01
CA GLY A 97 6.76 -3.33 18.85
C GLY A 97 7.25 -4.30 17.77
N GLN A 98 6.35 -4.83 16.94
CA GLN A 98 6.67 -5.70 15.81
C GLN A 98 6.19 -5.10 14.49
N TRP A 99 7.01 -5.25 13.45
CA TRP A 99 6.64 -4.84 12.10
C TRP A 99 5.73 -5.89 11.47
N GLN A 100 4.51 -5.47 11.13
CA GLN A 100 3.53 -6.29 10.44
C GLN A 100 3.31 -5.75 9.02
N ASN A 101 3.24 -6.67 8.06
CA ASN A 101 2.98 -6.36 6.67
C ASN A 101 1.47 -6.21 6.43
N VAL A 102 1.03 -5.03 6.04
CA VAL A 102 -0.39 -4.73 5.82
C VAL A 102 -0.93 -5.47 4.58
N ASN A 103 -0.11 -5.69 3.55
CA ASN A 103 -0.53 -6.42 2.36
C ASN A 103 -0.88 -7.87 2.74
N ASP A 104 -0.04 -8.52 3.55
CA ASP A 104 -0.31 -9.89 4.03
C ASP A 104 -1.53 -9.92 4.97
N MET A 105 -1.70 -8.91 5.83
CA MET A 105 -2.90 -8.80 6.69
C MET A 105 -4.18 -8.71 5.87
N LEU A 106 -4.20 -7.97 4.76
CA LEU A 106 -5.35 -7.90 3.87
C LEU A 106 -5.72 -9.29 3.32
N VAL A 107 -4.72 -10.08 2.90
CA VAL A 107 -4.97 -11.42 2.37
C VAL A 107 -5.43 -12.39 3.46
N GLN A 108 -4.76 -12.38 4.62
CA GLN A 108 -5.12 -13.26 5.75
C GLN A 108 -6.54 -13.04 6.25
N ASN A 109 -7.04 -11.81 6.17
CA ASN A 109 -8.39 -11.45 6.58
C ASN A 109 -9.42 -11.55 5.43
N GLY A 110 -9.03 -12.06 4.26
CA GLY A 110 -9.93 -12.27 3.12
C GLY A 110 -10.36 -10.99 2.38
N PHE A 111 -9.61 -9.90 2.55
CA PHE A 111 -9.87 -8.60 1.90
C PHE A 111 -9.07 -8.39 0.61
N ALA A 112 -8.13 -9.29 0.30
CA ALA A 112 -7.36 -9.29 -0.94
C ALA A 112 -6.91 -10.72 -1.28
N GLU A 113 -6.47 -10.92 -2.52
CA GLU A 113 -5.87 -12.17 -2.98
C GLU A 113 -4.43 -11.94 -3.44
N TYR A 114 -3.54 -12.91 -3.19
CA TYR A 114 -2.18 -12.85 -3.71
C TYR A 114 -2.18 -12.90 -5.23
N LYS A 115 -1.38 -12.04 -5.84
CA LYS A 115 -1.16 -12.05 -7.29
C LYS A 115 0.30 -11.74 -7.59
N ASP A 116 0.91 -12.63 -8.36
CA ASP A 116 2.23 -12.42 -8.93
C ASP A 116 2.12 -11.66 -10.26
N TYR A 117 3.06 -10.75 -10.51
CA TYR A 117 3.14 -9.89 -11.69
C TYR A 117 4.41 -10.16 -12.50
#